data_AF-A0AA97AFT5-F1
#
_entry.id   AF-A0AA97AFT5-F1
#
_cell.length_a   1.000
_cell.length_b   1.000
_cell.length_c   1.000
_cell.angle_alpha   90.00
_cell.angle_beta   90.00
_cell.angle_gamma   90.00
#
_symmetry.space_group_name_H-M   'P 1'
#
loop_
_entity.id
_entity.type
_entity.pdbx_description
1 polymer ?
#
loop_
_entity_poly.entity_id
_entity_poly.type
_entity_poly.pdbx_seq_one_letter_code
_entity_poly.pdbx_strand_id
1 'polypeptide(L)'
;MVTSLNLVYSAAAVRRMLATTFPVVRIEKWWKVCLVVFKGRRACFMSRQAFLKHFVEWRKAQARALQVTQQLQAPNKFTVRNETKNYSYIVQATPSGLFCECEDYHNQLQFLSKGCCKHGYSVLSYLGFSSLQHYLAALGSGGYLRSQTG
;
A
#
# COMPACT_ATOMS: atom_id res chain seq x y z
N MET A 1 1.62 11.87 13.57
CA MET A 1 1.62 10.53 14.21
C MET A 1 0.60 9.64 13.51
N VAL A 2 1.02 8.46 13.03
CA VAL A 2 0.13 7.46 12.42
C VAL A 2 -0.49 6.60 13.53
N THR A 3 -1.77 6.28 13.39
CA THR A 3 -2.54 5.41 14.29
C THR A 3 -3.22 4.33 13.46
N SER A 4 -3.64 3.24 14.12
CA SER A 4 -4.40 2.17 13.47
C SER A 4 -5.67 2.67 12.76
N LEU A 5 -6.29 3.74 13.27
CA LEU A 5 -7.45 4.37 12.66
C LEU A 5 -7.03 5.24 11.46
N ASN A 6 -6.08 6.15 11.62
CA ASN A 6 -5.80 7.15 10.59
C ASN A 6 -4.99 6.59 9.41
N LEU A 7 -4.36 5.42 9.55
CA LEU A 7 -3.66 4.76 8.44
C LEU A 7 -4.59 4.54 7.24
N VAL A 8 -5.78 3.98 7.49
CA VAL A 8 -6.78 3.67 6.45
C VAL A 8 -7.86 4.75 6.40
N TYR A 9 -8.35 5.19 7.56
CA TYR A 9 -9.51 6.09 7.70
C TYR A 9 -9.04 7.52 7.99
N SER A 10 -8.25 8.11 7.08
CA SER A 10 -7.75 9.49 7.23
C SER A 10 -8.65 10.54 6.57
N ALA A 11 -8.59 11.77 7.09
CA ALA A 11 -9.16 12.95 6.44
C ALA A 11 -8.62 13.16 5.01
N ALA A 12 -7.36 12.81 4.76
CA ALA A 12 -6.78 12.84 3.42
C ALA A 12 -7.41 11.81 2.49
N ALA A 13 -7.72 10.60 2.99
CA ALA A 13 -8.43 9.59 2.21
C ALA A 13 -9.86 10.05 1.87
N VAL A 14 -10.61 10.57 2.84
CA VAL A 14 -11.95 11.14 2.62
C VAL A 14 -11.93 12.21 1.53
N ARG A 15 -11.00 13.17 1.62
CA ARG A 15 -10.88 14.25 0.63
C ARG A 15 -10.64 13.74 -0.79
N ARG A 16 -9.78 12.73 -0.94
CA ARG A 16 -9.53 12.08 -2.24
C ARG A 16 -10.75 11.32 -2.75
N MET A 17 -11.41 10.55 -1.88
CA MET A 17 -12.55 9.72 -2.26
C MET A 17 -13.79 10.53 -2.66
N LEU A 18 -14.02 11.67 -2.02
CA LEU A 18 -15.20 12.53 -2.26
C LEU A 18 -14.89 13.74 -3.14
N ALA A 19 -13.66 13.85 -3.67
CA ALA A 19 -13.18 15.02 -4.42
C ALA A 19 -13.54 16.36 -3.74
N THR A 20 -13.38 16.43 -2.42
CA THR A 20 -13.88 17.53 -1.59
C THR A 20 -12.77 18.33 -0.94
N THR A 21 -12.99 19.65 -0.84
CA THR A 21 -12.12 20.59 -0.13
C THR A 21 -12.59 20.86 1.30
N PHE A 22 -13.77 20.36 1.71
CA PHE A 22 -14.30 20.64 3.05
C PHE A 22 -13.41 20.05 4.14
N PRO A 23 -13.14 20.81 5.23
CA PRO A 23 -12.40 20.29 6.37
C PRO A 23 -13.15 19.12 7.03
N VAL A 24 -12.50 17.96 7.09
CA VAL A 24 -12.98 16.80 7.84
C VAL A 24 -12.62 17.02 9.31
N VAL A 25 -13.64 17.15 10.15
CA VAL A 25 -13.51 17.43 11.58
C VAL A 25 -13.28 16.13 12.35
N ARG A 26 -14.02 15.08 12.00
CA ARG A 26 -14.02 13.81 12.74
C ARG A 26 -14.34 12.64 11.82
N ILE A 27 -13.69 11.51 12.08
CA ILE A 27 -13.99 10.22 11.47
C ILE A 27 -14.18 9.22 12.59
N GLU A 28 -15.36 8.59 12.65
CA GLU A 28 -15.66 7.54 13.62
C GLU A 28 -15.83 6.21 12.89
N LYS A 29 -15.15 5.17 13.36
CA LYS A 29 -15.25 3.82 12.78
C LYS A 29 -16.37 3.04 13.49
N TRP A 30 -17.37 2.62 12.73
CA TRP A 30 -18.42 1.71 13.19
C TRP A 30 -18.26 0.33 12.53
N TRP A 31 -19.18 -0.61 12.78
CA TRP A 31 -19.05 -2.00 12.32
C TRP A 31 -18.80 -2.14 10.79
N LYS A 32 -19.70 -1.62 9.95
CA LYS A 32 -19.60 -1.69 8.47
C LYS A 32 -19.25 -0.37 7.79
N VAL A 33 -19.39 0.74 8.50
CA VAL A 33 -19.28 2.10 7.94
C VAL A 33 -18.41 2.98 8.83
N CYS A 34 -17.99 4.12 8.29
CA CYS A 34 -17.40 5.21 9.03
C CYS A 34 -18.32 6.42 8.92
N LEU A 35 -18.62 7.06 10.06
CA LEU A 35 -19.26 8.37 10.08
C LEU A 35 -18.18 9.44 9.85
N VAL A 36 -18.39 10.27 8.84
CA VAL A 36 -17.48 11.36 8.47
C VAL A 36 -18.18 12.68 8.70
N VAL A 37 -17.62 13.49 9.59
CA VAL A 37 -18.17 14.80 9.98
C VAL A 37 -17.33 15.91 9.36
N PHE A 38 -18.00 16.82 8.66
CA PHE A 38 -17.39 17.98 8.01
C PHE A 38 -17.71 19.26 8.77
N LYS A 39 -16.84 20.27 8.67
CA LYS A 39 -17.12 21.59 9.23
C LYS A 39 -18.21 22.27 8.41
N GLY A 40 -19.33 22.62 9.04
CA GLY A 40 -20.43 23.37 8.42
C GLY A 40 -21.23 22.58 7.37
N ARG A 41 -21.15 21.24 7.37
CA ARG A 41 -21.92 20.39 6.44
C ARG A 41 -22.48 19.16 7.14
N ARG A 42 -23.52 18.58 6.53
CA ARG A 42 -24.12 17.33 6.98
C ARG A 42 -23.07 16.21 6.96
N ALA A 43 -23.01 15.45 8.04
CA ALA A 43 -22.17 14.26 8.12
C ALA A 43 -22.64 13.20 7.11
N CYS A 44 -21.73 12.36 6.64
CA CYS A 44 -22.05 11.26 5.74
C CYS A 44 -21.48 9.93 6.23
N PHE A 45 -22.09 8.84 5.80
CA PHE A 45 -21.58 7.50 6.03
C PHE A 45 -20.80 7.03 4.81
N MET A 46 -19.63 6.44 5.03
CA MET A 46 -18.81 5.83 4.00
C MET A 46 -18.52 4.38 4.38
N SER A 47 -18.60 3.44 3.42
CA SER A 47 -18.35 2.03 3.73
C SER A 47 -16.87 1.78 4.04
N ARG A 48 -16.59 0.87 4.99
CA ARG A 48 -15.21 0.48 5.31
C ARG A 48 -14.52 -0.16 4.10
N GLN A 49 -15.26 -0.90 3.29
CA GLN A 49 -14.76 -1.51 2.08
C GLN A 49 -14.29 -0.45 1.06
N ALA A 50 -15.01 0.67 0.93
CA ALA A 50 -14.58 1.76 0.06
C ALA A 50 -13.24 2.35 0.52
N PHE A 51 -13.03 2.53 1.83
CA PHE A 51 -11.75 2.98 2.37
C PHE A 51 -10.62 2.00 2.08
N LEU A 52 -10.84 0.70 2.30
CA LEU A 52 -9.82 -0.33 2.06
C LEU A 52 -9.47 -0.41 0.56
N LYS A 53 -10.47 -0.39 -0.32
CA LYS A 53 -10.27 -0.36 -1.77
C LYS A 53 -9.45 0.88 -2.16
N HIS A 54 -9.87 2.06 -1.73
CA HIS A 54 -9.13 3.30 -2.00
C HIS A 54 -7.71 3.27 -1.43
N PHE A 55 -7.50 2.71 -0.24
CA PHE A 55 -6.17 2.59 0.38
C PHE A 55 -5.18 1.79 -0.49
N VAL A 56 -5.66 0.67 -1.07
CA VAL A 56 -4.89 -0.17 -1.99
C VAL A 56 -4.67 0.55 -3.33
N GLU A 57 -5.75 1.03 -3.95
CA GLU A 57 -5.69 1.67 -5.26
C GLU A 57 -4.82 2.93 -5.26
N TRP A 58 -4.88 3.72 -4.19
CA TRP A 58 -4.03 4.89 -4.03
C TRP A 58 -2.54 4.52 -3.98
N ARG A 59 -2.17 3.44 -3.29
CA ARG A 59 -0.77 2.98 -3.23
C ARG A 59 -0.31 2.40 -4.56
N LYS A 60 -1.17 1.63 -5.24
CA LYS A 60 -0.90 1.16 -6.60
C LYS A 60 -0.69 2.32 -7.58
N ALA A 61 -1.52 3.35 -7.50
CA ALA A 61 -1.36 4.55 -8.32
C ALA A 61 -0.02 5.25 -8.05
N GLN A 62 0.35 5.43 -6.78
CA GLN A 62 1.64 5.99 -6.40
C GLN A 62 2.85 5.14 -6.81
N ALA A 63 2.67 3.82 -6.91
CA ALA A 63 3.72 2.89 -7.31
C ALA A 63 4.13 3.05 -8.78
N ARG A 64 3.21 3.49 -9.65
CA ARG A 64 3.46 3.65 -11.10
C ARG A 64 4.55 4.67 -11.44
N ALA A 65 4.77 5.64 -10.54
CA ALA A 65 5.79 6.68 -10.71
C ALA A 65 7.16 6.29 -10.13
N LEU A 66 7.35 5.03 -9.74
CA LEU A 66 8.58 4.54 -9.14
C LEU A 66 9.34 3.67 -10.15
N GLN A 67 10.66 3.84 -10.19
CA GLN A 67 11.55 3.00 -10.97
C GLN A 67 12.04 1.84 -10.12
N VAL A 68 12.07 0.64 -10.67
CA VAL A 68 12.53 -0.57 -9.99
C VAL A 68 13.77 -1.11 -10.71
N THR A 69 14.83 -1.36 -9.94
CA THR A 69 16.06 -1.99 -10.42
C THR A 69 16.35 -3.21 -9.55
N GLN A 70 16.46 -4.39 -10.15
CA GLN A 70 16.87 -5.62 -9.46
C GLN A 70 18.38 -5.58 -9.16
N GLN A 71 18.79 -6.02 -7.97
CA GLN A 71 20.20 -6.06 -7.59
C GLN A 71 20.88 -7.31 -8.17
N LEU A 72 21.99 -7.13 -8.89
CA LEU A 72 22.71 -8.22 -9.54
C LEU A 72 23.25 -9.27 -8.55
N GLN A 73 23.73 -8.84 -7.38
CA GLN A 73 24.30 -9.72 -6.36
C GLN A 73 23.25 -10.38 -5.46
N ALA A 74 22.00 -9.91 -5.49
CA ALA A 74 20.92 -10.38 -4.65
C ALA A 74 19.61 -10.34 -5.45
N PRO A 75 19.30 -11.39 -6.24
CA PRO A 75 18.19 -11.39 -7.19
C PRO A 75 16.82 -11.24 -6.51
N ASN A 76 16.73 -11.49 -5.21
CA ASN A 76 15.51 -11.27 -4.43
C ASN A 76 15.40 -9.85 -3.85
N LYS A 77 16.36 -8.96 -4.10
CA LYS A 77 16.37 -7.57 -3.63
C LYS A 77 16.21 -6.60 -4.80
N PHE A 78 15.40 -5.59 -4.57
CA PHE A 78 15.04 -4.57 -5.54
C PHE A 78 15.26 -3.19 -4.94
N THR A 79 15.97 -2.35 -5.67
CA THR A 79 16.07 -0.92 -5.36
C THR A 79 14.91 -0.22 -6.04
N VAL A 80 14.05 0.43 -5.24
CA VAL A 80 12.90 1.21 -5.74
C VAL A 80 13.20 2.68 -5.56
N ARG A 81 13.35 3.41 -6.67
CA ARG A 81 13.69 4.83 -6.68
C ARG A 81 12.48 5.71 -7.01
N ASN A 82 12.34 6.80 -6.28
CA ASN A 82 11.48 7.91 -6.66
C ASN A 82 12.35 9.01 -7.27
N GLU A 83 12.30 9.16 -8.59
CA GLU A 83 13.16 10.11 -9.30
C GLU A 83 12.86 11.56 -8.91
N THR A 84 11.59 11.90 -8.70
CA THR A 84 11.17 13.28 -8.36
C THR A 84 11.74 13.78 -7.05
N LYS A 85 11.89 12.91 -6.04
CA LYS A 85 12.35 13.29 -4.70
C LYS A 85 13.74 12.76 -4.38
N ASN A 86 14.40 12.10 -5.33
CA ASN A 86 15.74 11.54 -5.22
C ASN A 86 15.97 10.66 -3.97
N TYR A 87 14.98 9.84 -3.58
CA TYR A 87 15.12 8.84 -2.53
C TYR A 87 14.92 7.43 -3.09
N SER A 88 15.51 6.44 -2.43
CA SER A 88 15.32 5.03 -2.77
C SER A 88 15.08 4.19 -1.52
N TYR A 89 14.40 3.07 -1.70
CA TYR A 89 14.18 2.06 -0.67
C TYR A 89 14.54 0.69 -1.22
N ILE A 90 15.00 -0.20 -0.35
CA ILE A 90 15.18 -1.61 -0.69
C ILE A 90 13.87 -2.35 -0.39
N VAL A 91 13.48 -3.20 -1.33
CA VAL A 91 12.38 -4.15 -1.18
C VAL A 91 12.94 -5.55 -1.40
N GLN A 92 12.71 -6.44 -0.45
CA GLN A 92 13.08 -7.84 -0.54
C GLN A 92 11.84 -8.70 -0.83
N ALA A 93 11.90 -9.49 -1.89
CA ALA A 93 10.89 -10.48 -2.24
C ALA A 93 11.25 -11.83 -1.62
N THR A 94 10.29 -12.49 -0.96
CA THR A 94 10.43 -13.84 -0.42
C THR A 94 9.19 -14.67 -0.76
N PRO A 95 9.23 -16.01 -0.62
CA PRO A 95 8.02 -16.83 -0.76
C PRO A 95 6.87 -16.42 0.16
N SER A 96 7.16 -15.79 1.31
CA SER A 96 6.18 -15.37 2.31
C SER A 96 5.66 -13.95 2.09
N GLY A 97 6.24 -13.14 1.20
CA GLY A 97 5.75 -11.80 0.91
C GLY A 97 6.82 -10.85 0.35
N LEU A 98 6.54 -9.55 0.51
CA LEU A 98 7.50 -8.49 0.20
C LEU A 98 7.79 -7.69 1.47
N PHE A 99 9.06 -7.42 1.72
CA PHE A 99 9.55 -6.67 2.88
C PHE A 99 10.16 -5.36 2.40
N CYS A 100 9.76 -4.24 2.99
CA CYS A 100 10.27 -2.93 2.63
C CYS A 100 10.69 -2.16 3.89
N GLU A 101 11.76 -1.40 3.80
CA GLU A 101 12.31 -0.64 4.95
C GLU A 101 11.60 0.71 5.16
N CYS A 102 10.58 1.03 4.36
CA CYS A 102 9.90 2.32 4.48
C CYS A 102 8.92 2.36 5.66
N GLU A 103 8.74 3.54 6.25
CA GLU A 103 7.84 3.77 7.38
C GLU A 103 6.38 3.34 7.09
N ASP A 104 5.88 3.56 5.87
CA ASP A 104 4.52 3.13 5.47
C ASP A 104 4.35 1.61 5.55
N TYR A 105 5.39 0.83 5.24
CA TYR A 105 5.35 -0.62 5.36
C TYR A 105 5.32 -1.06 6.83
N HIS A 106 6.17 -0.47 7.67
CA HIS A 106 6.19 -0.75 9.11
C HIS A 106 4.86 -0.40 9.78
N ASN A 107 4.27 0.77 9.46
CA ASN A 107 2.96 1.16 9.94
C ASN A 107 1.87 0.15 9.53
N GLN A 108 1.91 -0.36 8.29
CA GLN A 108 0.97 -1.38 7.84
C GLN A 108 1.15 -2.72 8.57
N LEU A 109 2.39 -3.18 8.76
CA LEU A 109 2.64 -4.39 9.54
C LEU A 109 2.12 -4.25 10.97
N GLN A 110 2.42 -3.12 11.61
CA GLN A 110 2.01 -2.86 12.99
C GLN A 110 0.49 -2.83 13.15
N PHE A 111 -0.23 -2.19 12.23
CA PHE A 111 -1.66 -1.92 12.41
C PHE A 111 -2.61 -2.83 11.62
N LEU A 112 -2.12 -3.50 10.57
CA LEU A 112 -2.91 -4.38 9.69
C LEU A 112 -2.39 -5.82 9.65
N SER A 113 -1.28 -6.13 10.34
CA SER A 113 -0.59 -7.43 10.33
C SER A 113 -0.08 -7.89 8.96
N LYS A 114 -0.29 -7.09 7.91
CA LYS A 114 0.14 -7.33 6.54
C LYS A 114 0.53 -5.99 5.92
N GLY A 115 1.69 -5.94 5.27
CA GLY A 115 2.23 -4.74 4.65
C GLY A 115 2.37 -4.89 3.14
N CYS A 116 1.87 -3.93 2.39
CA CYS A 116 2.21 -3.73 1.00
C CYS A 116 2.19 -2.22 0.70
N CYS A 117 3.32 -1.56 0.94
CA CYS A 117 3.51 -0.16 0.61
C CYS A 117 3.60 0.05 -0.90
N LYS A 118 3.62 1.31 -1.34
CA LYS A 118 3.79 1.65 -2.77
C LYS A 118 5.06 1.03 -3.39
N HIS A 119 6.15 0.89 -2.64
CA HIS A 119 7.39 0.26 -3.12
C HIS A 119 7.21 -1.25 -3.33
N GLY A 120 6.44 -1.90 -2.43
CA GLY A 120 6.05 -3.30 -2.62
C GLY A 120 5.19 -3.47 -3.88
N TYR A 121 4.23 -2.57 -4.12
CA TYR A 121 3.42 -2.60 -5.34
C TYR A 121 4.22 -2.37 -6.63
N SER A 122 5.26 -1.52 -6.61
CA SER A 122 6.10 -1.33 -7.80
C SER A 122 6.91 -2.59 -8.11
N VAL A 123 7.45 -3.26 -7.09
CA VAL A 123 8.15 -4.55 -7.27
C VAL A 123 7.20 -5.65 -7.73
N LEU A 124 5.99 -5.74 -7.17
CA LEU A 124 4.97 -6.67 -7.65
C LEU A 124 4.69 -6.47 -9.14
N SER A 125 4.50 -5.22 -9.57
CA SER A 125 4.26 -4.90 -10.98
C SER A 125 5.47 -5.25 -11.86
N TYR A 126 6.70 -4.97 -11.40
CA TYR A 126 7.94 -5.34 -12.09
C TYR A 126 8.05 -6.87 -12.28
N LEU A 127 7.63 -7.63 -11.28
CA LEU A 127 7.61 -9.09 -11.31
C LEU A 127 6.40 -9.69 -12.07
N GLY A 128 5.52 -8.87 -12.64
CA GLY A 128 4.34 -9.33 -13.39
C GLY A 128 3.10 -9.68 -12.54
N PHE A 129 3.09 -9.32 -11.25
CA PHE A 129 1.96 -9.58 -10.35
C PHE A 129 1.08 -8.35 -10.12
N SER A 130 -0.24 -8.55 -10.19
CA SER A 130 -1.26 -7.51 -10.00
C SER A 130 -1.63 -7.23 -8.53
N SER A 131 -1.26 -8.12 -7.61
CA SER A 131 -1.52 -8.00 -6.17
C SER A 131 -0.57 -8.88 -5.35
N LEU A 132 -0.46 -8.55 -4.05
CA LEU A 132 0.26 -9.41 -3.09
C LEU A 132 -0.36 -10.80 -3.00
N GLN A 133 -1.69 -10.91 -3.07
CA GLN A 133 -2.37 -12.20 -3.06
C GLN A 133 -2.00 -13.05 -4.28
N HIS A 134 -1.95 -12.45 -5.48
CA HIS A 134 -1.54 -13.13 -6.70
C HIS A 134 -0.09 -13.66 -6.58
N TYR A 135 0.82 -12.83 -6.08
CA TYR A 135 2.20 -13.22 -5.80
C TYR A 135 2.31 -14.38 -4.80
N LEU A 136 1.61 -14.29 -3.67
CA LEU A 136 1.62 -15.34 -2.64
C LEU A 136 1.01 -16.65 -3.13
N ALA A 137 -0.04 -16.59 -3.95
CA ALA A 137 -0.64 -17.79 -4.54
C ALA A 137 0.33 -18.48 -5.53
N ALA A 138 1.06 -17.70 -6.34
CA ALA A 138 2.04 -18.23 -7.28
C ALA A 138 3.25 -18.88 -6.57
N LEU A 139 3.71 -18.30 -5.46
CA LEU A 139 4.88 -18.79 -4.73
C LEU A 139 4.58 -19.85 -3.67
N GLY A 140 3.42 -19.78 -3.02
CA GLY A 140 2.94 -20.80 -2.09
C GLY A 140 2.72 -22.16 -2.76
N SER A 141 2.64 -22.18 -4.10
CA SER A 141 2.52 -23.38 -4.93
C SER A 141 3.88 -23.92 -5.43
N GLY A 142 5.02 -23.36 -5.00
CA GLY A 142 6.37 -23.86 -5.32
C GLY A 142 6.96 -23.44 -6.67
N GLY A 143 6.38 -22.47 -7.38
CA GLY A 143 6.63 -22.28 -8.82
C GLY A 143 7.74 -21.31 -9.25
N TYR A 144 7.89 -20.13 -8.64
CA TYR A 144 8.56 -19.01 -9.35
C TYR A 144 10.07 -18.83 -9.08
N LEU A 145 10.60 -19.23 -7.92
CA LEU A 145 12.03 -19.02 -7.61
C LEU A 145 12.95 -20.15 -8.08
N ARG A 146 12.42 -21.20 -8.73
CA ARG A 146 13.24 -22.32 -9.25
C ARG A 146 13.79 -22.08 -10.66
N SER A 147 13.39 -21.04 -11.38
CA SER A 147 13.74 -20.86 -12.79
C SER A 147 14.90 -19.88 -13.07
N GLN A 148 15.66 -19.45 -12.06
CA GLN A 148 16.85 -18.58 -12.25
C GLN A 148 18.17 -19.20 -11.78
N THR A 149 18.18 -20.49 -11.47
CA THR A 149 19.42 -21.29 -11.38
C THR A 149 19.53 -22.11 -12.67
N GLY A 150 20.01 -21.47 -13.73
CA GLY A 150 20.38 -22.09 -15.00
C GLY A 150 21.65 -21.42 -15.49
#